data_AF-X1JHX4-F1
#
_entry.id   AF-X1JHX4-F1
#
_cell.length_a   1.000
_cell.length_b   1.000
_cell.length_c   1.000
_cell.angle_alpha   90.00
_cell.angle_beta   90.00
_cell.angle_gamma   90.00
#
_symmetry.space_group_name_H-M   'P 1'
#
loop_
_entity.id
_entity.type
_entity.pdbx_description
1 polymer ?
#
loop_
_entity_poly.entity_id
_entity_poly.type
_entity_poly.pdbx_seq_one_letter_code
_entity_poly.pdbx_strand_id
1 'polypeptide(L)' 'EEGAGVMAAGKFYFGSSKTNLIHSFAAAVTADDVVQILRDDLSAFLTAGTKYYMQYRPDSGDGCEGADSGIYNFVAE' A
#
# COMPACT_ATOMS: atom_id res chain seq x y z
N GLU A 1 20.00 15.92 -12.44
CA GLU A 1 19.61 14.49 -12.44
C GLU A 1 18.93 14.24 -11.10
N GLU A 2 17.61 14.46 -11.04
CA GLU A 2 16.82 13.99 -9.92
C GLU A 2 16.71 12.49 -10.10
N GLY A 3 17.53 11.75 -9.36
CA GLY A 3 17.31 10.32 -9.20
C GLY A 3 15.99 10.17 -8.48
N ALA A 4 14.91 10.04 -9.25
CA ALA A 4 13.67 9.47 -8.76
C ALA A 4 14.11 8.20 -8.03
N GLY A 5 13.98 8.21 -6.70
CA GLY A 5 14.23 7.03 -5.89
C GLY A 5 13.32 5.97 -6.46
N VAL A 6 13.90 5.05 -7.24
CA VAL A 6 13.16 3.97 -7.86
C VAL A 6 12.51 3.24 -6.70
N MET A 7 11.20 3.37 -6.56
CA MET A 7 10.46 2.57 -5.59
C MET A 7 10.54 1.14 -6.15
N ALA A 8 11.55 0.39 -5.76
CA ALA A 8 11.83 -0.94 -6.26
C ALA A 8 10.91 -1.96 -5.58
N ALA A 9 10.56 -1.74 -4.31
CA ALA A 9 9.66 -2.60 -3.55
C ALA A 9 9.00 -1.88 -2.36
N GLY A 10 7.87 -2.43 -1.93
CA GLY A 10 7.23 -2.06 -0.68
C GLY A 10 6.05 -2.93 -0.33
N LYS A 11 5.33 -2.55 0.73
CA LYS A 11 4.16 -3.29 1.20
C LYS A 11 2.99 -2.36 1.48
N PHE A 12 1.79 -2.81 1.11
CA PHE A 12 0.56 -2.18 1.57
C PHE A 12 0.17 -2.77 2.91
N TYR A 13 0.07 -1.91 3.92
CA TYR A 13 -0.46 -2.26 5.24
C TYR A 13 -1.91 -1.82 5.31
N PHE A 14 -2.81 -2.68 5.75
CA PHE A 14 -4.22 -2.34 5.90
C PHE A 14 -4.87 -2.99 7.13
N GLY A 15 -6.00 -2.43 7.53
CA GLY A 15 -6.78 -2.92 8.66
C GLY A 15 -8.05 -2.11 8.88
N SER A 16 -8.90 -2.54 9.81
CA SER A 16 -10.18 -1.88 10.13
C SER A 16 -10.03 -0.56 10.89
N SER A 17 -8.82 -0.17 11.29
CA SER A 17 -8.54 1.06 12.04
C SER A 17 -7.24 1.74 11.58
N LYS A 18 -7.23 3.08 11.58
CA LYS A 18 -6.08 3.92 11.17
C LYS A 18 -4.81 3.64 11.95
N THR A 19 -4.94 3.17 13.18
CA THR A 19 -3.82 2.87 14.10
C THR A 19 -3.46 1.39 14.13
N ASN A 20 -4.24 0.52 13.48
CA ASN A 20 -4.08 -0.94 13.58
C ASN A 20 -4.13 -1.59 12.19
N LEU A 21 -3.08 -1.33 11.40
CA LEU A 21 -2.88 -1.91 10.07
C LEU A 21 -2.16 -3.26 10.22
N ILE A 22 -2.89 -4.28 10.64
CA ILE A 22 -2.34 -5.60 11.05
C ILE A 22 -2.02 -6.52 9.87
N HIS A 23 -2.59 -6.25 8.71
CA HIS A 23 -2.38 -7.06 7.52
C HIS A 23 -1.45 -6.33 6.56
N SER A 24 -0.59 -7.08 5.86
CA SER A 24 0.34 -6.51 4.90
C SER A 24 0.46 -7.38 3.66
N PHE A 25 0.55 -6.76 2.47
CA PHE A 25 0.78 -7.45 1.21
C PHE A 25 1.92 -6.82 0.43
N ALA A 26 2.56 -7.64 -0.41
CA ALA A 26 3.57 -7.16 -1.33
C ALA A 26 2.94 -6.21 -2.35
N ALA A 27 3.57 -5.06 -2.52
CA ALA A 27 3.21 -4.11 -3.55
C ALA A 27 4.22 -4.23 -4.71
N ALA A 28 3.74 -4.09 -5.94
CA ALA A 28 4.61 -3.90 -7.09
C ALA A 28 4.55 -2.45 -7.53
N VAL A 29 5.71 -1.92 -7.89
CA VAL A 29 5.81 -0.62 -8.55
C VAL A 29 5.87 -0.87 -10.04
N THR A 30 4.95 -0.24 -10.76
CA THR A 30 4.88 -0.33 -12.22
C THR A 30 5.90 0.62 -12.85
N ALA A 31 6.15 0.47 -14.15
CA ALA A 31 7.07 1.32 -14.90
C ALA A 31 6.63 2.81 -15.00
N ASP A 32 5.44 3.15 -14.52
CA ASP A 32 4.88 4.50 -14.44
C ASP A 32 5.00 5.09 -13.02
N ASP A 33 5.84 4.50 -12.15
CA ASP A 33 5.97 4.84 -10.73
C ASP A 33 4.64 4.73 -9.94
N VAL A 34 3.70 3.93 -10.45
CA VAL A 34 2.44 3.63 -9.76
C VAL A 34 2.60 2.36 -8.94
N VAL A 35 2.35 2.46 -7.64
CA VAL A 35 2.31 1.31 -6.74
C VAL A 35 0.95 0.59 -6.83
N GLN A 36 0.97 -0.70 -7.13
CA GLN A 36 -0.21 -1.54 -7.27
C GLN A 36 -0.12 -2.78 -6.37
N ILE A 37 -1.28 -3.25 -5.90
CA ILE A 37 -1.39 -4.53 -5.20
C ILE A 37 -1.34 -5.64 -6.25
N LEU A 38 -0.38 -6.56 -6.12
CA LEU A 38 -0.21 -7.68 -7.04
C LEU A 38 -1.29 -8.73 -6.82
N ARG A 39 -2.50 -8.52 -7.35
CA ARG A 39 -3.60 -9.50 -7.44
C ARG A 39 -3.64 -10.50 -6.26
N ASP A 40 -3.47 -9.99 -5.05
CA ASP A 40 -3.59 -10.77 -3.83
C ASP A 40 -5.08 -10.90 -3.56
N ASP A 41 -5.52 -12.10 -3.20
CA ASP A 41 -6.91 -12.33 -2.84
C ASP A 41 -7.15 -11.72 -1.44
N LEU A 42 -7.54 -10.44 -1.43
CA LEU A 42 -7.81 -9.71 -0.20
C LEU A 42 -9.13 -10.16 0.46
N SER A 43 -9.94 -10.97 -0.24
CA SER A 43 -11.30 -11.32 0.21
C SER A 43 -11.31 -12.09 1.51
N ALA A 44 -10.25 -12.86 1.80
CA ALA A 44 -10.08 -13.55 3.08
C ALA A 44 -9.94 -12.59 4.29
N PHE A 45 -9.59 -11.32 4.05
CA PHE A 45 -9.31 -10.31 5.08
C PHE A 45 -10.31 -9.15 5.06
N LEU A 46 -11.07 -9.04 3.97
CA LEU A 46 -12.07 -8.01 3.75
C LEU A 46 -13.46 -8.53 4.07
N THR A 47 -14.08 -7.95 5.10
CA THR A 47 -15.48 -8.17 5.41
C THR A 47 -16.32 -7.13 4.68
N ALA A 48 -17.24 -7.57 3.83
CA ALA A 48 -18.15 -6.68 3.11
C ALA A 48 -18.89 -5.72 4.06
N GLY A 49 -19.04 -4.46 3.65
CA GLY A 49 -19.59 -3.38 4.46
C GLY A 49 -18.64 -2.81 5.52
N THR A 50 -17.42 -3.35 5.67
CA THR A 50 -16.44 -2.85 6.64
C THR A 50 -15.53 -1.82 5.99
N LYS A 51 -15.29 -0.72 6.72
CA LYS A 51 -14.31 0.30 6.33
C LYS A 51 -12.90 -0.15 6.69
N TYR A 52 -12.03 -0.18 5.70
CA TYR A 52 -10.61 -0.45 5.85
C TYR A 52 -9.77 0.79 5.57
N TYR A 53 -8.65 0.87 6.26
CA TYR A 53 -7.61 1.88 6.07
C TYR A 53 -6.40 1.20 5.48
N MET A 54 -5.71 1.86 4.56
CA MET A 54 -4.56 1.32 3.84
C MET A 54 -3.45 2.36 3.76
N GLN A 55 -2.21 1.93 3.96
CA GLN A 55 -1.02 2.76 3.85
C GLN A 55 0.06 1.98 3.13
N TYR A 56 0.61 2.57 2.06
CA TYR A 56 1.82 2.05 1.44
C TYR A 56 3.02 2.41 2.33
N ARG A 57 3.92 1.44 2.52
CA ARG A 57 5.22 1.68 3.13
C ARG A 57 6.32 1.10 2.23
N PRO A 58 7.29 1.92 1.79
CA PRO A 58 8.45 1.45 1.03
C PRO A 58 9.31 0.51 1.90
N ASP A 59 10.05 -0.39 1.26
CA ASP A 59 11.03 -1.23 1.96
C ASP A 59 12.30 -0.43 2.34
N SER A 60 13.11 -0.98 3.24
CA SER A 60 14.26 -0.25 3.77
C SER A 60 15.35 -0.08 2.70
N GLY A 61 15.60 1.17 2.30
CA GLY A 61 16.58 1.52 1.26
C GLY A 61 15.95 2.14 0.01
N ASP A 62 14.62 2.06 -0.13
CA ASP A 62 13.88 2.70 -1.20
C ASP A 62 13.56 4.16 -0.87
N GLY A 63 14.00 5.05 -1.77
CA GLY A 63 13.66 6.46 -1.72
C GLY A 63 12.17 6.64 -2.04
N CYS A 64 11.41 7.15 -1.08
CA CYS A 64 9.97 7.42 -1.23
C CYS A 64 9.71 8.94 -1.14
N GLU A 65 10.70 9.73 -1.55
CA GLU A 65 10.65 11.18 -1.56
C GLU A 65 9.72 11.65 -2.67
N GLY A 66 8.63 12.34 -2.30
CA GLY A 66 7.61 12.82 -3.24
C GLY A 66 6.44 11.86 -3.48
N ALA A 67 6.47 10.64 -2.93
CA ALA A 67 5.32 9.76 -2.98
C ALA A 67 4.20 10.28 -2.07
N ASP A 68 2.95 10.19 -2.53
CA ASP A 68 1.76 10.45 -1.73
C ASP A 68 1.63 9.40 -0.61
N SER A 69 2.40 9.56 0.46
CA SER A 69 2.37 8.70 1.64
C SER A 69 1.19 9.07 2.55
N GLY A 70 -0.04 8.82 2.08
CA GLY A 70 -1.28 8.99 2.83
C GLY A 70 -1.78 7.69 3.48
N ILE A 71 -2.67 7.83 4.47
CA ILE A 71 -3.56 6.73 4.88
C ILE A 71 -4.83 6.84 4.04
N TYR A 72 -4.97 5.94 3.08
CA TYR A 72 -6.16 5.78 2.26
C TYR A 72 -7.22 5.01 3.02
N ASN A 73 -8.48 5.13 2.60
CA ASN A 73 -9.57 4.35 3.16
C ASN A 73 -10.56 3.95 2.09
N PHE A 74 -11.10 2.75 2.22
CA PHE A 74 -12.12 2.20 1.32
C PHE A 74 -13.11 1.38 2.14
N VAL A 75 -14.31 1.18 1.60
CA VAL A 75 -15.28 0.23 2.14
C VAL A 75 -15.18 -1.02 1.28
N ALA A 76 -15.01 -2.18 1.91
CA ALA A 76 -15.07 -3.45 1.19
C ALA A 76 -16.52 -3.68 0.75
N GLU A 77 -16.74 -3.90 -0.53
CA GLU A 77 -18.04 -4.28 -1.11
C GLU A 77 -18.11 -5.77 -1.40
#